data_AF-A0A4Q5T5H6-F1
#
_entry.id   AF-A0A4Q5T5H6-F1
#
_cell.length_a   1.000
_cell.length_b   1.000
_cell.length_c   1.000
_cell.angle_alpha   90.00
_cell.angle_beta   90.00
_cell.angle_gamma   90.00
#
_symmetry.space_group_name_H-M   'P 1'
#
loop_
_entity.id
_entity.type
_entity.pdbx_description
1 polymer ?
#
loop_
_entity_poly.entity_id
_entity_poly.type
_entity_poly.pdbx_seq_one_letter_code
_entity_poly.pdbx_strand_id
1 'polypeptide(L)' 'MKKLDKLILKSFLGPFIATFFITLFILVMQNLWKYIDDLVGKGLDFITIGQFLWYASATLLTLAMPIAIL' A
#
# COMPACT_ATOMS: atom_id res chain seq x y z
N MET A 1 29.25 -9.43 -7.12
CA MET A 1 28.69 -8.11 -6.73
C MET A 1 29.82 -7.14 -6.52
N LYS A 2 29.92 -6.10 -7.34
CA LYS A 2 30.95 -5.07 -7.20
C LYS A 2 30.60 -4.18 -6.00
N LYS A 3 31.60 -3.57 -5.36
CA LYS A 3 31.38 -2.64 -4.21
C LYS A 3 30.39 -1.52 -4.54
N LEU A 4 30.34 -1.13 -5.82
CA LEU A 4 29.43 -0.11 -6.35
C LEU A 4 27.95 -0.52 -6.23
N ASP A 5 27.61 -1.76 -6.59
CA ASP A 5 26.23 -2.28 -6.53
C ASP A 5 25.68 -2.23 -5.09
N LYS A 6 26.55 -2.53 -4.11
CA LYS A 6 26.20 -2.50 -2.68
C LYS A 6 25.94 -1.09 -2.16
N LEU A 7 26.62 -0.08 -2.71
CA LEU A 7 26.41 1.33 -2.37
C LEU A 7 25.11 1.87 -2.96
N ILE A 8 24.83 1.54 -4.23
CA ILE A 8 23.60 1.94 -4.91
C ILE A 8 22.39 1.33 -4.20
N LEU A 9 22.42 0.03 -3.88
CA LEU A 9 21.33 -0.63 -3.17
C LEU A 9 21.07 0.00 -1.79
N LYS A 10 22.12 0.35 -1.06
CA LYS A 10 22.00 0.98 0.28
C LYS A 10 21.43 2.39 0.18
N SER A 11 21.78 3.13 -0.86
CA SER A 11 21.27 4.49 -1.08
C SER A 11 19.83 4.49 -1.61
N PHE A 12 19.40 3.44 -2.30
CA PHE A 12 18.06 3.31 -2.86
C PHE A 12 17.04 2.76 -1.85
N LEU A 13 17.45 1.84 -0.96
CA LEU A 13 16.54 1.23 0.02
C LEU A 13 15.89 2.25 0.97
N GLY A 14 16.63 3.29 1.38
CA GLY A 14 16.11 4.31 2.30
C GLY A 14 14.93 5.08 1.71
N PRO A 15 15.11 5.77 0.57
CA PRO A 15 14.02 6.43 -0.16
C PRO A 15 12.89 5.46 -0.55
N PHE A 16 13.23 4.27 -1.05
CA PHE A 16 12.25 3.26 -1.47
C PHE A 16 11.28 2.86 -0.36
N ILE A 17 11.78 2.62 0.86
CA ILE A 17 10.92 2.26 1.99
C ILE A 17 10.01 3.44 2.36
N ALA A 18 10.54 4.67 2.36
CA ALA A 18 9.76 5.86 2.68
C ALA A 18 8.64 6.09 1.66
N THR A 19 8.96 6.06 0.36
CA THR A 19 7.96 6.22 -0.72
C THR A 19 6.95 5.07 -0.68
N PHE A 20 7.39 3.83 -0.51
CA PHE A 20 6.50 2.67 -0.41
C PHE A 20 5.44 2.80 0.68
N PHE A 21 5.83 3.16 1.90
CA PHE A 21 4.86 3.34 2.99
C PHE A 21 3.90 4.50 2.74
N ILE A 22 4.40 5.61 2.20
CA ILE A 22 3.56 6.77 1.86
C ILE A 22 2.54 6.40 0.78
N THR A 23 2.96 5.78 -0.32
CA THR A 23 2.07 5.40 -1.42
C THR A 23 1.07 4.34 -0.98
N LEU A 24 1.50 3.34 -0.21
CA LEU A 24 0.61 2.31 0.33
C LEU A 24 -0.46 2.91 1.24
N PHE A 25 -0.10 3.84 2.11
CA PHE A 25 -1.04 4.54 2.98
C PHE A 25 -2.07 5.34 2.17
N ILE A 26 -1.62 6.11 1.18
CA ILE A 26 -2.49 6.91 0.31
C ILE A 26 -3.46 6.00 -0.46
N LEU A 27 -2.97 4.92 -1.07
CA LEU A 27 -3.78 3.97 -1.83
C LEU A 27 -4.85 3.32 -0.97
N VAL A 28 -4.52 2.92 0.26
CA VAL A 28 -5.48 2.35 1.21
C VAL A 28 -6.56 3.36 1.56
N MET A 29 -6.19 4.60 1.89
CA MET A 29 -7.17 5.67 2.18
C MET A 29 -8.05 6.01 0.98
N GLN A 30 -7.48 6.06 -0.23
CA GLN A 30 -8.22 6.24 -1.49
C GLN A 30 -9.26 5.13 -1.70
N ASN A 31 -8.87 3.88 -1.43
CA ASN A 31 -9.73 2.71 -1.62
C ASN A 31 -10.84 2.71 -0.57
N LEU A 32 -10.51 3.04 0.68
CA LEU A 32 -11.46 3.16 1.77
C LEU A 32 -12.54 4.20 1.46
N TRP A 33 -12.17 5.40 0.99
CA TRP A 33 -13.13 6.41 0.54
C TRP A 33 -13.96 5.96 -0.65
N LYS A 34 -13.37 5.28 -1.63
CA LYS A 34 -14.11 4.80 -2.80
C LYS A 34 -15.21 3.80 -2.45
N TYR A 35 -14.93 2.89 -1.51
CA TYR A 35 -15.90 1.86 -1.10
C TYR A 35 -16.69 2.24 0.15
N ILE A 36 -16.45 3.42 0.75
CA ILE A 36 -17.14 3.82 1.99
C ILE A 36 -18.65 3.90 1.77
N ASP A 37 -19.08 4.45 0.64
CA ASP A 37 -20.51 4.58 0.30
C ASP A 37 -21.16 3.22 0.00
N ASP A 38 -20.39 2.25 -0.48
CA ASP A 38 -20.84 0.88 -0.76
C ASP A 38 -20.87 -0.02 0.49
N LEU A 39 -20.08 0.32 1.50
CA LEU A 39 -19.95 -0.40 2.77
C LEU A 39 -20.94 0.13 3.82
N VAL A 40 -21.17 1.45 3.84
CA VAL A 40 -22.09 2.11 4.77
C VAL A 40 -23.53 1.87 4.33
N GLY A 41 -24.35 1.27 5.21
CA GLY A 41 -25.78 1.06 4.99
C GLY A 41 -26.19 -0.34 4.56
N LYS A 42 -25.25 -1.28 4.36
CA LYS A 42 -25.55 -2.69 4.02
C LYS A 42 -25.68 -3.65 5.21
N GLY A 43 -25.63 -3.14 6.45
CA GLY A 43 -25.69 -3.99 7.66
C GLY A 43 -24.48 -4.92 7.81
N LEU A 44 -23.36 -4.58 7.19
CA LEU A 44 -22.11 -5.34 7.28
C LEU A 44 -21.51 -5.20 8.67
N ASP A 45 -21.09 -6.33 9.24
CA ASP A 45 -20.38 -6.37 10.51
C ASP A 45 -18.99 -5.71 10.38
N PHE A 46 -18.52 -5.06 11.45
CA PHE A 46 -17.23 -4.37 11.47
C PHE A 46 -16.05 -5.33 11.17
N ILE A 47 -16.21 -6.62 11.50
CA ILE A 47 -15.22 -7.66 11.19
C ILE A 47 -15.11 -7.87 9.68
N THR A 48 -16.24 -7.91 8.97
CA THR A 48 -16.28 -8.08 7.50
C THR A 48 -15.67 -6.88 6.79
N ILE A 49 -15.89 -5.67 7.31
CA ILE A 49 -15.26 -4.44 6.79
C ILE A 49 -13.74 -4.49 7.01
N GLY A 50 -13.29 -4.94 8.18
CA GLY A 50 -11.86 -5.14 8.46
C GLY A 50 -11.21 -6.17 7.53
N GLN A 51 -11.88 -7.30 7.26
CA GLN A 51 -11.40 -8.30 6.29
C GLN A 51 -11.35 -7.74 4.87
N PHE A 52 -12.37 -7.00 4.44
CA PHE A 52 -12.38 -6.33 3.15
C PHE A 52 -11.20 -5.36 3.00
N LEU A 53 -10.94 -4.55 4.03
CA LEU A 53 -9.80 -3.63 4.07
C LEU A 53 -8.46 -4.37 4.03
N TRP A 54 -8.34 -5.48 4.76
CA TRP A 54 -7.13 -6.30 4.72
C TRP A 54 -6.87 -6.87 3.33
N TYR A 55 -7.88 -7.47 2.70
CA TYR A 55 -7.77 -7.99 1.34
C TYR A 55 -7.50 -6.89 0.32
N ALA A 56 -8.19 -5.76 0.41
CA ALA A 56 -7.96 -4.61 -0.45
C ALA A 56 -6.53 -4.08 -0.30
N SER A 57 -6.01 -3.98 0.92
CA SER A 57 -4.62 -3.56 1.17
C SER A 57 -3.59 -4.51 0.55
N ALA A 58 -3.86 -5.83 0.56
CA ALA A 58 -3.00 -6.83 -0.07
C ALA A 58 -2.96 -6.69 -1.60
N THR A 59 -4.07 -6.33 -2.25
CA THR A 59 -4.10 -6.03 -3.68
C THR A 59 -3.37 -4.73 -4.00
N LEU A 60 -3.54 -3.71 -3.16
CA LEU A 60 -2.90 -2.40 -3.32
C LEU A 60 -1.39 -2.46 -3.10
N LEU A 61 -0.90 -3.40 -2.30
CA LEU A 61 0.53 -3.67 -2.12
C LEU A 61 1.25 -3.93 -3.45
N THR A 62 0.63 -4.73 -4.34
CA THR A 62 1.18 -5.04 -5.66
C THR A 62 1.25 -3.81 -6.57
N LEU A 63 0.34 -2.85 -6.39
CA LEU A 63 0.34 -1.55 -7.10
C LEU A 63 1.28 -0.53 -6.46
N ALA A 64 1.45 -0.56 -5.14
CA ALA A 64 2.36 0.32 -4.41
C ALA A 64 3.83 0.01 -4.72
N MET A 65 4.18 -1.27 -4.93
CA MET A 65 5.55 -1.69 -5.27
C MET A 65 6.16 -0.96 -6.47
N PRO A 66 5.53 -0.92 -7.67
CA PRO A 66 6.10 -0.21 -8.82
C PRO A 66 6.12 1.31 -8.64
N ILE A 67 5.13 1.88 -7.95
CA ILE A 67 5.07 3.34 -7.72
C ILE A 67 6.14 3.79 -6.72
N ALA A 68 6.51 2.94 -5.76
CA ALA A 68 7.54 3.23 -4.78
C ALA A 68 8.97 3.23 -5.36
N ILE A 69 9.17 2.53 -6.49
CA ILE A 69 10.46 2.44 -7.20
C ILE A 69 10.68 3.65 -8.11
N LEU A 70 9.60 4.28 -8.58
CA LEU A 70 9.60 5.49 -9.41
C LEU A 70 10.10 6.71 -8.62
#